data_AF-A0A659RVY8-F1
#
_entry.id   AF-A0A659RVY8-F1
#
_cell.length_a   1.000
_cell.length_b   1.000
_cell.length_c   1.000
_cell.angle_alpha   90.00
_cell.angle_beta   90.00
_cell.angle_gamma   90.00
#
_symmetry.space_group_name_H-M   'P 1'
#
loop_
_entity.id
_entity.type
_entity.pdbx_description
1 polymer ?
#
loop_
_entity_poly.entity_id
_entity_poly.type
_entity_poly.pdbx_seq_one_letter_code
_entity_poly.pdbx_strand_id
1 'polypeptide(L)'
;MTHSLKPWNTFGIDHCAKHIVCAENEQQLLSAWQQATREGLPVMILGEGSNVLFLENYAGTVILNRLKGIEVNEAADAWPLHVGAGDHSPP
;
A
#
# COMPACT_ATOMS: atom_id res chain seq x y z
N MET A 1 13.53 8.95 -13.04
CA MET A 1 14.03 7.61 -12.65
C MET A 1 12.82 6.72 -12.38
N THR A 2 12.94 5.41 -12.58
CA THR A 2 11.90 4.42 -12.24
C THR A 2 12.42 3.50 -11.14
N HIS A 3 11.52 2.87 -10.38
CA HIS A 3 11.86 2.07 -9.20
C HIS A 3 11.35 0.63 -9.34
N SER A 4 12.17 -0.37 -9.02
CA SER A 4 11.78 -1.79 -9.13
C SER A 4 10.65 -2.16 -8.17
N LEU A 5 9.69 -2.93 -8.68
CA LEU A 5 8.57 -3.53 -7.96
C LEU A 5 8.88 -4.92 -7.41
N LYS A 6 10.04 -5.49 -7.76
CA LYS A 6 10.45 -6.84 -7.35
C LYS A 6 10.36 -7.09 -5.83
N PRO A 7 10.76 -6.16 -4.95
CA PRO A 7 10.63 -6.36 -3.50
C PRO A 7 9.20 -6.26 -2.96
N TRP A 8 8.26 -5.78 -3.79
CA TRP A 8 6.91 -5.37 -3.40
C TRP A 8 5.80 -6.25 -3.99
N ASN A 9 6.16 -7.41 -4.54
CA ASN A 9 5.22 -8.44 -4.95
C ASN A 9 5.79 -9.83 -4.69
N THR A 10 4.97 -10.75 -4.20
CA THR A 10 5.42 -12.09 -3.81
C THR A 10 5.78 -13.00 -4.98
N PHE A 11 5.31 -12.69 -6.19
CA PHE A 11 5.76 -13.35 -7.41
C PHE A 11 7.21 -13.01 -7.78
N GLY A 12 7.81 -11.97 -7.18
CA GLY A 12 9.18 -11.55 -7.46
C GLY A 12 9.39 -11.01 -8.88
N ILE A 13 8.33 -10.50 -9.51
CA ILE A 13 8.37 -9.96 -10.87
C ILE A 13 9.07 -8.61 -10.86
N ASP A 14 10.07 -8.48 -11.73
CA ASP A 14 10.92 -7.29 -11.84
C ASP A 14 10.41 -6.34 -12.94
N HIS A 15 9.30 -5.68 -12.64
CA HIS A 15 8.84 -4.49 -13.36
C HIS A 15 9.13 -3.23 -12.56
N CYS A 16 9.04 -2.07 -13.18
CA CYS A 16 9.26 -0.80 -12.51
C CYS A 16 7.96 0.02 -12.36
N ALA A 17 7.89 0.85 -11.31
CA ALA A 17 6.95 1.95 -11.18
C ALA A 17 7.64 3.31 -11.39
N LYS A 18 6.90 4.35 -11.77
CA LYS A 18 7.45 5.71 -11.86
C LYS A 18 7.81 6.26 -10.47
N HIS A 19 6.94 6.03 -9.50
CA HIS A 19 7.18 6.37 -8.09
C HIS A 19 6.73 5.22 -7.18
N ILE A 20 7.45 5.02 -6.09
CA ILE A 20 7.04 4.14 -5.00
C ILE A 20 7.13 4.96 -3.71
N VAL A 21 6.02 5.07 -2.98
CA VAL A 21 5.91 5.86 -1.75
C VAL A 21 5.43 4.94 -0.63
N CYS A 22 6.10 4.97 0.52
CA CYS A 22 5.64 4.28 1.72
C CYS A 22 4.81 5.25 2.56
N ALA A 23 3.57 4.88 2.90
CA ALA A 23 2.69 5.66 3.75
C ALA A 23 2.46 4.93 5.07
N GLU A 24 2.86 5.53 6.18
CA GLU A 24 2.76 4.98 7.53
C GLU A 24 1.56 5.56 8.31
N ASN A 25 0.91 6.59 7.77
CA ASN A 25 -0.30 7.20 8.31
C ASN A 25 -1.21 7.74 7.18
N GLU A 26 -2.46 8.04 7.53
CA GLU A 26 -3.48 8.53 6.59
C GLU A 26 -3.05 9.81 5.87
N GLN A 27 -2.40 10.74 6.58
CA GLN A 27 -1.96 12.01 6.00
C GLN A 27 -0.90 11.81 4.92
N GLN A 28 0.05 10.88 5.13
CA GLN A 28 1.07 10.54 4.14
C GLN A 28 0.45 9.86 2.91
N LEU A 29 -0.50 8.94 3.11
CA LEU A 29 -1.22 8.28 2.01
C LEU A 29 -1.98 9.31 1.17
N LEU A 30 -2.73 10.20 1.84
CA LEU A 30 -3.49 11.27 1.19
C LEU A 30 -2.56 12.22 0.43
N SER A 31 -1.44 12.62 1.03
CA SER A 31 -0.47 13.52 0.39
C SER A 31 0.15 12.90 -0.86
N ALA A 32 0.51 11.61 -0.82
CA ALA A 32 1.05 10.87 -1.95
C ALA A 32 0.03 10.72 -3.09
N TRP A 33 -1.23 10.43 -2.73
CA TRP A 33 -2.33 10.36 -3.68
C TRP A 33 -2.56 11.72 -4.37
N GLN A 34 -2.69 12.80 -3.59
CA GLN A 34 -2.90 14.16 -4.11
C GLN A 34 -1.75 14.61 -5.00
N GLN A 35 -0.50 14.29 -4.64
CA GLN A 35 0.65 14.59 -5.49
C GLN A 35 0.56 13.87 -6.83
N ALA A 36 0.34 12.55 -6.83
CA ALA A 36 0.25 11.77 -8.06
C ALA A 36 -0.92 12.22 -8.95
N THR A 37 -2.08 12.53 -8.36
CA THR A 37 -3.23 13.07 -9.08
C THR A 37 -2.94 14.44 -9.70
N ARG A 38 -2.25 15.34 -8.99
CA ARG A 38 -1.83 16.65 -9.55
C ARG A 38 -0.85 16.50 -10.72
N GLU A 39 -0.02 15.47 -10.69
CA GLU A 39 0.91 15.12 -11.77
C GLU A 39 0.23 14.35 -12.93
N GLY A 40 -1.07 14.04 -12.82
CA GLY A 40 -1.81 13.29 -13.83
C GLY A 40 -1.41 11.81 -13.91
N LEU A 41 -0.84 11.25 -12.84
CA LEU A 41 -0.36 9.88 -12.80
C LEU A 41 -1.41 8.92 -12.24
N PRO A 42 -1.54 7.70 -12.79
CA PRO A 42 -2.38 6.68 -12.18
C PRO A 42 -1.78 6.25 -10.84
N VAL A 43 -2.66 5.95 -9.87
CA VAL A 43 -2.28 5.58 -8.50
C VAL A 43 -2.73 4.16 -8.20
N MET A 44 -1.82 3.36 -7.67
CA MET A 44 -2.09 2.02 -7.16
C MET A 44 -1.70 1.95 -5.69
N ILE A 45 -2.62 1.51 -4.83
CA ILE A 45 -2.33 1.27 -3.40
C ILE A 45 -2.05 -0.22 -3.21
N LEU A 46 -0.94 -0.56 -2.55
CA LEU A 46 -0.56 -1.94 -2.27
C LEU A 46 -0.34 -2.15 -0.77
N GLY A 47 -0.85 -3.28 -0.25
CA GLY A 47 -0.38 -3.84 1.00
C GLY A 47 0.96 -4.55 0.79
N GLU A 48 0.99 -5.86 0.97
CA GLU A 48 2.21 -6.67 0.80
C GLU A 48 2.47 -7.12 -0.65
N GLY A 49 1.51 -6.92 -1.54
CA GLY A 49 1.62 -7.35 -2.94
C GLY A 49 1.55 -8.88 -3.11
N SER A 50 0.87 -9.58 -2.19
CA SER A 50 0.73 -11.05 -2.21
C SER A 50 -0.22 -11.59 -3.27
N ASN A 51 -1.08 -10.73 -3.83
CA ASN A 51 -2.10 -11.08 -4.81
C ASN A 51 -2.10 -10.13 -6.02
N VAL A 52 -0.90 -9.75 -6.50
CA VAL A 52 -0.74 -8.86 -7.66
C VAL A 52 0.22 -9.48 -8.65
N LEU A 53 -0.15 -9.46 -9.92
CA LEU A 53 0.67 -9.87 -11.05
C LEU A 53 0.89 -8.65 -11.96
N PHE A 54 2.10 -8.08 -11.92
CA PHE A 54 2.46 -6.99 -12.84
C PHE A 54 2.75 -7.57 -14.23
N LEU A 55 2.02 -7.09 -15.24
CA LEU A 55 2.18 -7.53 -16.64
C LEU A 55 3.21 -6.68 -17.41
N GLU A 56 3.46 -5.47 -16.93
CA GLU A 56 4.37 -4.50 -17.53
C GLU A 56 4.83 -3.47 -16.49
N ASN A 57 5.67 -2.53 -16.92
CA ASN A 57 6.05 -1.39 -16.08
C ASN A 57 4.82 -0.53 -15.77
N TYR A 58 4.63 -0.22 -14.49
CA TYR A 58 3.55 0.63 -14.03
C TYR A 58 3.91 2.11 -14.21
N ALA A 59 3.30 2.77 -15.20
CA ALA A 59 3.56 4.18 -15.53
C ALA A 59 2.95 5.20 -14.53
N GLY A 60 2.93 4.87 -13.23
CA GLY A 60 2.29 5.67 -12.20
C GLY A 60 2.97 5.57 -10.83
N THR A 61 2.23 6.01 -9.81
CA THR A 61 2.67 6.00 -8.42
C THR A 61 2.09 4.79 -7.70
N VAL A 62 2.97 3.99 -7.10
CA VAL A 62 2.59 2.91 -6.18
C VAL A 62 2.73 3.43 -4.76
N ILE A 63 1.65 3.37 -3.98
CA ILE A 63 1.64 3.74 -2.56
C ILE A 63 1.57 2.46 -1.74
N LEU A 64 2.63 2.17 -0.99
CA LEU A 64 2.69 1.06 -0.05
C LEU A 64 1.97 1.48 1.25
N ASN A 65 0.84 0.85 1.53
CA ASN A 65 0.09 1.07 2.76
C ASN A 65 0.77 0.35 3.92
N ARG A 66 1.27 1.12 4.90
CA ARG A 66 1.88 0.66 6.15
C ARG A 66 1.23 1.34 7.35
N LEU A 67 -0.06 1.69 7.24
CA LEU A 67 -0.86 2.20 8.35
C LEU A 67 -1.08 1.07 9.35
N LYS A 68 -0.29 1.07 10.43
CA LYS A 68 -0.37 0.07 11.51
C LYS A 68 -1.19 0.59 12.67
N GLY A 69 -1.71 -0.32 13.49
CA GLY A 69 -2.42 -0.03 14.72
C GLY A 69 -3.54 -1.03 14.93
N ILE A 70 -3.62 -1.59 16.14
CA ILE A 70 -4.74 -2.44 16.56
C ILE A 70 -5.33 -1.82 17.82
N GLU A 71 -6.57 -1.38 17.74
CA GLU A 71 -7.36 -0.95 18.88
C GLU A 71 -8.39 -2.03 19.20
N VAL A 72 -8.39 -2.47 20.45
CA VAL A 72 -9.32 -3.46 20.97
C VAL A 72 -10.34 -2.73 21.82
N ASN A 73 -11.62 -2.87 21.49
CA ASN A 73 -12.71 -2.41 22.33
C ASN A 73 -13.36 -3.61 23.00
N GLU A 74 -13.67 -3.51 24.30
CA GLU A 74 -14.38 -4.57 25.01
C GLU A 74 -15.89 -4.29 24.99
N ALA A 75 -16.68 -5.27 24.59
CA ALA A 75 -18.13 -5.26 24.70
C ALA A 75 -18.61 -6.48 25.51
N ALA A 76 -19.89 -6.51 25.89
CA ALA A 76 -20.44 -7.54 26.77
C ALA A 76 -20.31 -8.98 26.21
N ASP A 77 -20.34 -9.13 24.89
CA ASP A 77 -20.37 -10.41 24.17
C ASP A 77 -19.37 -10.49 23.00
N ALA A 78 -18.55 -9.44 22.80
CA ALA A 78 -17.64 -9.35 21.66
C ALA A 78 -16.43 -8.44 21.94
N TRP A 79 -15.44 -8.51 21.04
CA TRP A 79 -14.24 -7.68 21.06
C TRP A 79 -14.08 -6.98 19.71
N PRO A 80 -14.74 -5.82 19.48
CA PRO A 80 -14.55 -5.06 18.26
C PRO A 80 -13.09 -4.62 18.10
N LEU A 81 -12.51 -4.96 16.95
CA LEU A 81 -11.15 -4.59 16.58
C LEU A 81 -11.19 -3.49 15.52
N HIS A 82 -10.46 -2.42 15.75
CA HIS A 82 -10.11 -1.45 14.72
C HIS A 82 -8.66 -1.69 14.34
N VAL A 83 -8.43 -2.13 13.11
CA VAL A 83 -7.12 -2.58 12.63
C VAL A 83 -6.70 -1.71 11.44
N GLY A 84 -5.48 -1.20 11.49
CA GLY A 84 -4.88 -0.45 10.41
C GLY A 84 -4.71 -1.31 9.16
N ALA A 85 -5.04 -0.75 7.99
CA ALA A 85 -5.01 -1.50 6.73
C ALA A 85 -3.60 -1.92 6.26
N GLY A 86 -2.54 -1.46 6.94
CA GLY A 86 -1.15 -1.85 6.72
C GLY A 86 -0.61 -2.85 7.76
N ASP A 87 -1.43 -3.30 8.71
CA ASP A 87 -1.06 -4.41 9.59
C ASP A 87 -1.06 -5.74 8.84
N HIS A 88 -0.11 -6.59 9.22
CA HIS A 88 0.02 -7.93 8.66
C HIS A 88 -1.10 -8.82 9.20
N SER A 89 -1.90 -9.41 8.31
CA SER A 89 -2.78 -10.52 8.70
C SER A 89 -1.92 -11.77 8.85
N PRO A 90 -1.87 -12.41 10.02
CA PRO A 90 -1.21 -13.70 10.14
C PRO A 90 -1.90 -14.74 9.21
N PRO A 91 -1.16 -15.75 8.74
CA PRO A 91 -1.66 -16.83 7.90
C PRO A 91 -2.66 -17.75 8.62
#